data_AF-A0A5S3XZT3-F1
#
_entry.id   AF-A0A5S3XZT3-F1
#
_cell.length_a   1.000
_cell.length_b   1.000
_cell.length_c   1.000
_cell.angle_alpha   90.00
_cell.angle_beta   90.00
_cell.angle_gamma   90.00
#
_symmetry.space_group_name_H-M   'P 1'
#
loop_
_entity.id
_entity.type
_entity.pdbx_description
1 polymer ?
#
loop_
_entity_poly.entity_id
_entity_poly.type
_entity_poly.pdbx_seq_one_letter_code
_entity_poly.pdbx_strand_id
1 'polypeptide(L)'
;AIFSIQSSIAVFIIAFFALDLTGYLVHRIDHEINFFWNSHIIHHSSEDFNLACALRQSISTIVKVFTIFLLPAALLGVPTNVIAIVAPLHLFAQFWYHTQHIDKMGWLEKIIVTPSHHRVHHALNPEYLDKN
;
A
#
# COMPACT_ATOMS: atom_id res chain seq x y z
N ALA A 1 -10.12 -21.38 10.09
CA ALA A 1 -10.81 -21.13 8.82
C ALA A 1 -12.12 -21.92 8.78
N ILE A 2 -13.12 -21.41 8.06
CA ILE A 2 -14.41 -22.06 7.79
C ILE A 2 -14.31 -22.91 6.50
N PHE A 3 -13.47 -22.47 5.55
CA PHE A 3 -13.15 -23.20 4.32
C PHE A 3 -11.66 -23.56 4.26
N SER A 4 -11.28 -24.37 3.27
CA SER A 4 -9.88 -24.70 2.98
C SER A 4 -9.62 -24.52 1.49
N ILE A 5 -8.80 -23.53 1.14
CA ILE A 5 -8.40 -23.25 -0.24
C ILE A 5 -7.04 -23.89 -0.47
N GLN A 6 -6.90 -24.65 -1.56
CA GLN A 6 -5.58 -25.17 -1.95
C GLN A 6 -4.76 -24.09 -2.66
N SER A 7 -3.44 -24.12 -2.47
CA SER A 7 -2.56 -23.19 -3.18
C SER A 7 -2.56 -23.48 -4.67
N SER A 8 -2.83 -22.46 -5.48
CA SER A 8 -2.72 -22.50 -6.94
C SER A 8 -2.30 -21.13 -7.45
N ILE A 9 -1.80 -21.04 -8.69
CA ILE A 9 -1.39 -19.77 -9.31
C ILE A 9 -2.53 -18.73 -9.25
N ALA A 10 -3.78 -19.15 -9.47
CA ALA A 10 -4.93 -18.28 -9.36
C ALA A 10 -5.08 -17.68 -7.95
N VAL A 11 -4.86 -18.47 -6.90
CA VAL A 11 -4.93 -18.00 -5.51
C VAL A 11 -3.82 -16.97 -5.22
N PHE A 12 -2.61 -17.13 -5.76
CA PHE A 12 -1.56 -16.12 -5.64
C PHE A 12 -1.94 -14.80 -6.33
N ILE A 13 -2.48 -14.86 -7.55
CA ILE A 13 -2.91 -13.68 -8.31
C ILE A 13 -4.05 -12.97 -7.58
N ILE A 14 -5.06 -13.71 -7.14
CA ILE A 14 -6.20 -13.16 -6.39
C ILE A 14 -5.73 -12.54 -5.08
N ALA A 15 -4.82 -13.20 -4.34
CA ALA A 15 -4.27 -12.68 -3.11
C ALA A 15 -3.48 -11.37 -3.34
N PHE A 16 -2.74 -11.25 -4.44
CA PHE A 16 -2.03 -10.01 -4.79
C PHE A 16 -3.01 -8.85 -4.99
N PHE A 17 -4.04 -9.02 -5.82
CA PHE A 17 -5.03 -7.96 -6.04
C PHE A 17 -5.89 -7.68 -4.80
N ALA A 18 -6.18 -8.68 -3.99
CA ALA A 18 -6.90 -8.48 -2.72
C ALA A 18 -6.05 -7.66 -1.72
N LEU A 19 -4.74 -7.92 -1.65
CA LEU A 19 -3.81 -7.13 -0.86
C LEU A 19 -3.65 -5.71 -1.41
N ASP A 20 -3.64 -5.54 -2.72
CA ASP A 20 -3.58 -4.23 -3.37
C ASP A 20 -4.82 -3.38 -3.07
N LEU A 21 -6.01 -3.96 -3.22
CA LEU A 21 -7.28 -3.31 -2.84
C LEU A 21 -7.30 -2.98 -1.34
N THR A 22 -6.82 -3.88 -0.50
CA THR A 22 -6.70 -3.63 0.94
C THR A 22 -5.77 -2.45 1.22
N GLY A 23 -4.61 -2.41 0.57
CA GLY A 23 -3.65 -1.32 0.67
C GLY A 23 -4.29 0.02 0.29
N TYR A 24 -5.01 0.07 -0.84
CA TYR A 24 -5.76 1.23 -1.27
C TYR A 24 -6.79 1.70 -0.23
N LEU A 25 -7.63 0.78 0.28
CA LEU A 25 -8.67 1.13 1.25
C LEU A 25 -8.09 1.67 2.56
N VAL A 26 -7.04 1.02 3.09
CA VAL A 26 -6.36 1.47 4.31
C VAL A 26 -5.72 2.84 4.08
N HIS A 27 -5.00 3.00 2.97
CA HIS A 27 -4.34 4.27 2.64
C HIS A 27 -5.36 5.41 2.49
N ARG A 28 -6.49 5.16 1.83
CA ARG A 28 -7.57 6.13 1.72
C ARG A 28 -8.17 6.50 3.08
N ILE A 29 -8.43 5.50 3.94
CA ILE A 29 -8.91 5.72 5.31
C ILE A 29 -7.93 6.58 6.11
N ASP A 30 -6.63 6.31 5.97
CA ASP A 30 -5.57 7.08 6.63
C ASP A 30 -5.61 8.56 6.21
N HIS A 31 -5.98 8.87 4.96
CA HIS A 31 -6.09 10.24 4.47
C HIS A 31 -7.44 10.91 4.73
N GLU A 32 -8.54 10.17 4.81
CA GLU A 32 -9.89 10.74 4.99
C GLU A 32 -10.30 10.90 6.46
N ILE A 33 -9.69 10.14 7.38
CA ILE A 33 -10.09 10.12 8.80
C ILE A 33 -8.90 10.55 9.68
N ASN A 34 -9.05 11.71 10.35
CA ASN A 34 -8.02 12.30 11.21
C ASN A 34 -7.42 11.35 12.26
N PHE A 35 -8.22 10.43 12.81
CA PHE A 35 -7.70 9.44 13.75
C PHE A 35 -6.62 8.56 13.11
N PHE A 36 -6.88 8.06 11.89
CA PHE A 36 -5.99 7.19 11.15
C PHE A 36 -4.84 7.95 10.46
N TRP A 37 -5.06 9.23 10.11
CA TRP A 37 -4.01 10.13 9.62
C TRP A 37 -2.80 10.21 10.56
N ASN A 38 -3.00 10.15 11.88
CA ASN A 38 -1.89 10.13 12.84
C ASN A 38 -0.90 8.97 12.60
N SER A 39 -1.34 7.86 11.99
CA SER A 39 -0.46 6.74 11.65
C SER A 39 0.33 6.95 10.36
N HIS A 40 -0.18 7.82 9.49
CA HIS A 40 0.34 8.02 8.13
C HIS A 40 1.06 9.37 7.95
N ILE A 41 0.80 10.38 8.79
CA ILE A 41 1.49 11.68 8.75
C ILE A 41 3.02 11.54 8.88
N ILE A 42 3.51 10.56 9.65
CA ILE A 42 4.94 10.31 9.80
C ILE A 42 5.56 9.91 8.45
N HIS A 43 4.84 9.16 7.62
CA HIS A 43 5.26 8.84 6.26
C HIS A 43 5.37 10.09 5.37
N HIS A 44 4.40 11.00 5.48
CA HIS A 44 4.34 12.28 4.76
C HIS A 44 5.23 13.38 5.33
N SER A 45 5.85 13.17 6.49
CA SER A 45 6.66 14.19 7.19
C SER A 45 8.08 14.38 6.64
N SER A 46 8.47 13.65 5.60
CA SER A 46 9.83 13.71 5.04
C SER A 46 10.01 14.98 4.21
N GLU A 47 11.05 15.76 4.50
CA GLU A 47 11.41 16.94 3.68
C GLU A 47 12.09 16.54 2.36
N ASP A 48 12.77 15.39 2.34
CA ASP A 48 13.35 14.79 1.13
C ASP A 48 12.45 13.66 0.63
N PHE A 49 12.22 13.58 -0.68
CA PHE A 49 11.49 12.46 -1.30
C PHE A 49 12.44 11.43 -1.90
N ASN A 50 12.68 10.32 -1.19
CA ASN A 50 13.54 9.22 -1.63
C ASN A 50 13.06 7.87 -1.07
N LEU A 51 13.74 6.79 -1.41
CA LEU A 51 13.29 5.43 -1.07
C LEU A 51 13.15 5.19 0.45
N ALA A 52 13.87 5.95 1.29
CA ALA A 52 13.73 5.85 2.74
C ALA A 52 12.35 6.33 3.24
N CYS A 53 11.65 7.20 2.49
CA CYS A 53 10.28 7.63 2.82
C CYS A 53 9.34 6.44 2.94
N ALA A 54 9.47 5.44 2.05
CA ALA A 54 8.68 4.21 2.08
C ALA A 54 8.72 3.52 3.45
N LEU A 55 9.89 3.53 4.10
CA LEU A 55 10.13 2.86 5.38
C LEU A 55 9.86 3.75 6.60
N ARG A 56 9.57 5.03 6.38
CA ARG A 56 9.25 6.00 7.44
C ARG A 56 7.83 5.78 7.97
N GLN A 57 7.67 4.75 8.80
CA GLN A 57 6.37 4.34 9.36
C GLN A 57 6.24 4.78 10.82
N SER A 58 5.03 5.18 11.24
CA SER A 58 4.76 5.50 12.64
C SER A 58 4.75 4.23 13.50
N ILE A 59 5.13 4.32 14.78
CA ILE A 59 4.93 3.23 15.74
C ILE A 59 3.44 2.87 15.92
N SER A 60 2.52 3.83 15.70
CA SER A 60 1.07 3.58 15.79
C SER A 60 0.56 2.64 14.69
N THR A 61 1.37 2.39 13.64
CA THR A 61 1.06 1.38 12.62
C THR A 61 1.09 -0.07 13.13
N ILE A 62 1.47 -0.31 14.39
CA ILE A 62 1.32 -1.62 15.03
C ILE A 62 -0.16 -2.06 15.08
N VAL A 63 -1.10 -1.11 15.15
CA VAL A 63 -2.55 -1.38 15.12
C VAL A 63 -3.12 -0.88 13.78
N LYS A 64 -2.77 -1.55 12.68
CA LYS A 64 -3.37 -1.25 11.37
C LYS A 64 -4.75 -1.90 11.24
N VAL A 65 -5.70 -1.13 10.70
CA VAL A 65 -6.98 -1.63 10.16
C VAL A 65 -6.75 -2.76 9.14
N PHE A 66 -5.56 -2.80 8.52
CA PHE A 66 -5.08 -3.88 7.67
C PHE A 66 -5.36 -5.29 8.22
N THR A 67 -5.21 -5.53 9.52
CA THR A 67 -5.47 -6.84 10.13
C THR A 67 -6.94 -7.28 9.96
N ILE A 68 -7.88 -6.33 9.99
CA ILE A 68 -9.31 -6.60 9.75
C ILE A 68 -9.51 -7.08 8.30
N PHE A 69 -8.80 -6.49 7.35
CA PHE A 69 -8.86 -6.87 5.95
C PHE A 69 -8.18 -8.22 5.63
N LEU A 70 -7.38 -8.76 6.55
CA LEU A 70 -6.86 -10.14 6.45
C LEU A 70 -7.84 -11.20 6.97
N LEU A 71 -8.86 -10.81 7.75
CA LEU A 71 -9.83 -11.76 8.31
C LEU A 71 -10.56 -12.60 7.24
N PRO A 72 -11.01 -12.04 6.10
CA PRO A 72 -11.60 -12.84 5.03
C PRO A 72 -10.67 -13.96 4.53
N ALA A 73 -9.38 -13.67 4.33
CA ALA A 73 -8.39 -14.67 3.91
C ALA A 73 -8.22 -15.78 4.98
N ALA A 74 -8.19 -15.40 6.27
CA ALA A 74 -8.12 -16.35 7.38
C ALA A 74 -9.38 -17.22 7.52
N LEU A 75 -10.56 -16.64 7.26
CA LEU A 75 -11.84 -17.36 7.29
C LEU A 75 -12.00 -18.31 6.10
N LEU A 76 -11.54 -17.89 4.91
CA LEU A 76 -11.57 -18.73 3.70
C LEU A 76 -10.48 -19.82 3.69
N GLY A 77 -9.53 -19.77 4.61
CA GLY A 77 -8.46 -20.75 4.70
C GLY A 77 -7.46 -20.62 3.57
N VAL A 78 -7.11 -19.39 3.20
CA VAL A 78 -6.02 -19.12 2.27
C VAL A 78 -4.71 -19.67 2.89
N PRO A 79 -3.93 -20.47 2.17
CA PRO A 79 -2.69 -21.03 2.69
C PRO A 79 -1.70 -19.96 3.14
N THR A 80 -1.04 -20.17 4.27
CA THR A 80 -0.10 -19.20 4.85
C THR A 80 1.09 -18.90 3.95
N ASN A 81 1.54 -19.89 3.15
CA ASN A 81 2.62 -19.71 2.17
C ASN A 81 2.24 -18.72 1.06
N VAL A 82 0.95 -18.61 0.69
CA VAL A 82 0.49 -17.60 -0.28
C VAL A 82 0.72 -16.20 0.30
N ILE A 83 0.25 -15.95 1.52
CA ILE A 83 0.42 -14.64 2.18
C ILE A 83 1.90 -14.34 2.42
N ALA A 84 2.67 -15.32 2.87
CA ALA A 84 4.10 -15.16 3.15
C ALA A 84 4.93 -14.78 1.91
N ILE A 85 4.49 -15.17 0.71
CA ILE A 85 5.14 -14.82 -0.56
C ILE A 85 4.59 -13.51 -1.13
N VAL A 86 3.27 -13.35 -1.16
CA VAL A 86 2.64 -12.20 -1.82
C VAL A 86 2.84 -10.91 -1.04
N ALA A 87 2.75 -10.93 0.30
CA ALA A 87 2.88 -9.73 1.11
C ALA A 87 4.23 -8.99 0.94
N PRO A 88 5.41 -9.64 1.02
CA PRO A 88 6.67 -8.94 0.80
C PRO A 88 6.85 -8.48 -0.66
N LEU A 89 6.35 -9.23 -1.65
CA LEU A 89 6.37 -8.81 -3.06
C LEU A 89 5.51 -7.56 -3.27
N HIS A 90 4.33 -7.51 -2.66
CA HIS A 90 3.44 -6.35 -2.72
C HIS A 90 4.05 -5.14 -1.99
N LEU A 91 4.69 -5.34 -0.85
CA LEU A 91 5.44 -4.29 -0.17
C LEU A 91 6.58 -3.74 -1.05
N PHE A 92 7.35 -4.63 -1.68
CA PHE A 92 8.43 -4.22 -2.59
C PHE A 92 7.90 -3.47 -3.81
N ALA A 93 6.74 -3.89 -4.34
CA ALA A 93 6.07 -3.19 -5.43
C ALA A 93 5.59 -1.78 -5.06
N GLN A 94 5.42 -1.45 -3.77
CA GLN A 94 5.11 -0.09 -3.32
C GLN A 94 6.36 0.74 -3.04
N PHE A 95 7.43 0.09 -2.57
CA PHE A 95 8.67 0.76 -2.15
C PHE A 95 9.29 1.66 -3.24
N TRP A 96 9.29 1.20 -4.50
CA TRP A 96 9.96 1.91 -5.59
C TRP A 96 9.20 3.17 -6.05
N TYR A 97 7.95 3.39 -5.61
CA TYR A 97 7.22 4.63 -5.89
C TYR A 97 7.94 5.86 -5.30
N HIS A 98 8.70 5.67 -4.21
CA HIS A 98 9.44 6.72 -3.51
C HIS A 98 10.77 7.06 -4.18
N THR A 99 10.76 7.40 -5.46
CA THR A 99 11.97 7.84 -6.17
C THR A 99 11.73 9.09 -7.01
N GLN A 100 12.76 9.93 -7.07
CA GLN A 100 12.85 11.06 -7.98
C GLN A 100 13.54 10.71 -9.31
N HIS A 101 14.15 9.52 -9.41
CA HIS A 101 14.94 9.12 -10.59
C HIS A 101 14.09 8.75 -11.80
N ILE A 102 12.80 8.47 -11.60
CA ILE A 102 11.86 8.15 -12.67
C ILE A 102 10.92 9.35 -12.81
N ASP A 103 11.08 10.12 -13.87
CA ASP A 103 10.26 11.31 -14.12
C ASP A 103 8.81 10.91 -14.43
N LYS A 104 8.53 10.39 -15.62
CA LYS A 104 7.20 9.91 -16.03
C LYS A 104 7.27 8.55 -16.70
N MET A 105 6.19 7.79 -16.62
CA MET A 105 6.06 6.47 -17.24
C MET A 105 5.05 6.42 -18.39
N GLY A 106 4.53 7.58 -18.80
CA GLY A 106 3.68 7.73 -19.98
C GLY A 106 2.36 6.97 -19.83
N TRP A 107 2.06 6.04 -20.75
CA TRP A 107 0.77 5.33 -20.74
C TRP A 107 0.56 4.46 -19.48
N LEU A 108 1.64 4.00 -18.83
CA LEU A 108 1.56 3.21 -17.60
C LEU A 108 0.93 4.00 -16.45
N GLU A 109 1.05 5.33 -16.46
CA GLU A 109 0.42 6.21 -15.47
C GLU A 109 -1.12 6.16 -15.52
N LYS A 110 -1.71 5.59 -16.57
CA LYS A 110 -3.17 5.41 -16.65
C LYS A 110 -3.65 4.10 -16.04
N ILE A 111 -2.74 3.23 -15.63
CA ILE A 111 -3.04 1.83 -15.27
C ILE A 111 -2.50 1.49 -13.88
N ILE A 112 -1.31 1.99 -13.53
CA ILE A 112 -0.65 1.70 -12.26
C ILE A 112 -0.24 2.96 -11.51
N VAL A 113 -0.05 2.83 -10.20
CA VAL A 113 0.65 3.84 -9.41
C VAL A 113 2.11 3.90 -9.86
N THR A 114 2.63 5.10 -10.02
CA THR A 114 4.00 5.36 -10.50
C THR A 114 4.71 6.31 -9.55
N PRO A 115 6.03 6.46 -9.65
CA PRO A 115 6.76 7.45 -8.87
C PRO A 115 6.28 8.88 -9.11
N SER A 116 5.82 9.20 -10.32
CA SER A 116 5.23 10.53 -10.61
C SER A 116 3.96 10.77 -9.81
N HIS A 117 3.04 9.80 -9.75
CA HIS A 117 1.82 9.93 -8.94
C HIS A 117 2.15 10.10 -7.47
N HIS A 118 3.09 9.30 -6.98
CA HIS A 118 3.38 9.28 -5.56
C HIS A 118 4.14 10.54 -5.10
N ARG A 119 4.94 11.17 -5.98
CA ARG A 119 5.49 12.50 -5.73
C ARG A 119 4.40 13.56 -5.58
N VAL A 120 3.39 13.56 -6.46
CA VAL A 120 2.26 14.50 -6.37
C VAL A 120 1.51 14.30 -5.06
N HIS A 121 1.25 13.04 -4.70
CA HIS A 121 0.59 12.68 -3.45
C HIS A 121 1.34 13.16 -2.19
N HIS A 122 2.67 13.11 -2.20
CA HIS A 122 3.50 13.60 -1.11
C HIS A 122 3.83 15.11 -1.19
N ALA A 123 3.40 15.81 -2.23
CA ALA A 123 3.77 17.19 -2.45
C ALA A 123 3.02 18.14 -1.51
N LEU A 124 3.72 19.19 -1.08
CA LEU A 124 3.18 20.25 -0.23
C LEU A 124 2.85 21.53 -1.02
N ASN A 125 3.10 21.53 -2.34
CA ASN A 125 2.79 22.64 -3.21
C ASN A 125 1.27 22.86 -3.27
N PRO A 126 0.77 24.12 -3.26
CA PRO A 126 -0.66 24.41 -3.28
C PRO A 126 -1.46 23.70 -4.39
N GLU A 127 -0.87 23.52 -5.57
CA GLU A 127 -1.49 22.84 -6.71
C GLU A 127 -1.68 21.32 -6.51
N TYR A 128 -0.96 20.72 -5.56
CA TYR A 128 -0.94 19.27 -5.29
C TYR A 128 -1.50 18.89 -3.92
N LEU A 129 -1.90 19.87 -3.10
CA LEU A 129 -2.59 19.61 -1.84
C LEU A 129 -3.86 18.76 -2.07
N ASP A 130 -4.05 17.77 -1.21
CA ASP A 130 -5.17 16.83 -1.22
C ASP A 130 -5.35 16.07 -2.56
N LYS A 131 -4.24 15.78 -3.26
CA LYS A 131 -4.22 14.92 -4.47
C LYS A 131 -3.77 13.50 -4.14
N ASN A 132 -4.70 12.71 -3.58
CA ASN A 132 -4.56 11.26 -3.41
C ASN A 132 -5.01 10.47 -4.64
#